data_AF-A0A1H5AVE4-F1
#
_entry.id   AF-A0A1H5AVE4-F1
#
_cell.length_a   1.000
_cell.length_b   1.000
_cell.length_c   1.000
_cell.angle_alpha   90.00
_cell.angle_beta   90.00
_cell.angle_gamma   90.00
#
_symmetry.space_group_name_H-M   'P 1'
#
loop_
_entity.id
_entity.type
_entity.pdbx_description
1 polymer ?
#
loop_
_entity_poly.entity_id
_entity_poly.type
_entity_poly.pdbx_seq_one_letter_code
_entity_poly.pdbx_strand_id
1 'polypeptide(L)'
;MILISYFARYRDQLGIGGEKIALNSSLRTIEDVRQQLCARGPIWQQVLGESSLMCALNHELCTPAAVIEDFDEVAFFPPVTGG
;
A
#
# COMPACT_ATOMS: atom_id res chain seq x y z
N MET A 1 11.84 3.24 -9.35
CA MET A 1 10.82 3.81 -8.45
C MET A 1 9.59 2.92 -8.47
N ILE A 2 8.79 2.89 -7.41
CA ILE A 2 7.49 2.20 -7.39
C ILE A 2 6.36 3.22 -7.29
N LEU A 3 5.19 2.85 -7.81
CA LEU A 3 3.95 3.62 -7.75
C LEU A 3 3.06 3.04 -6.66
N ILE A 4 2.53 3.90 -5.81
CA ILE A 4 1.58 3.49 -4.77
C ILE A 4 0.27 4.21 -5.00
N SER A 5 -0.83 3.45 -4.99
CA SER A 5 -2.19 3.97 -5.13
C SER A 5 -3.03 3.60 -3.91
N TYR A 6 -3.82 4.55 -3.42
CA TYR A 6 -4.73 4.38 -2.30
C TYR A 6 -6.16 4.54 -2.80
N PHE A 7 -7.08 3.65 -2.39
CA PHE A 7 -8.47 3.68 -2.86
C PHE A 7 -9.49 3.74 -1.71
N ALA A 8 -10.73 4.09 -2.09
CA ALA A 8 -11.88 4.18 -1.19
C ALA A 8 -11.55 5.01 0.08
N ARG A 9 -11.98 4.54 1.25
CA ARG A 9 -11.76 5.26 2.52
C ARG A 9 -10.28 5.51 2.83
N TYR A 10 -9.34 4.72 2.28
CA TYR A 10 -7.92 4.95 2.53
C TYR A 10 -7.44 6.23 1.84
N ARG A 11 -7.85 6.45 0.58
CA ARG A 11 -7.60 7.72 -0.12
C ARG A 11 -8.17 8.90 0.65
N ASP A 12 -9.41 8.77 1.10
CA ASP A 12 -10.13 9.87 1.74
C ASP A 12 -9.52 10.20 3.12
N GLN A 13 -9.07 9.18 3.87
CA GLN A 13 -8.42 9.35 5.18
C GLN A 13 -6.97 9.85 5.08
N LEU A 14 -6.22 9.41 4.06
CA LEU A 14 -4.84 9.85 3.83
C LEU A 14 -4.76 11.20 3.10
N GLY A 15 -5.84 11.62 2.43
CA GLY A 15 -5.92 12.86 1.67
C GLY A 15 -5.12 12.83 0.36
N ILE A 16 -4.60 11.67 -0.05
CA ILE A 16 -3.84 11.49 -1.28
C ILE A 16 -4.28 10.22 -2.02
N GLY A 17 -4.35 10.29 -3.35
CA GLY A 17 -4.73 9.16 -4.21
C GLY A 17 -3.58 8.21 -4.54
N GLY A 18 -2.35 8.68 -4.40
CA GLY A 18 -1.16 7.89 -4.68
C GLY A 18 0.11 8.74 -4.63
N GLU A 19 1.24 8.06 -4.66
CA GLU A 19 2.57 8.67 -4.59
C GLU A 19 3.63 7.78 -5.29
N LYS A 20 4.83 8.33 -5.46
CA LYS A 20 5.99 7.61 -5.97
C LYS A 20 7.00 7.45 -4.86
N ILE A 21 7.49 6.23 -4.65
CA ILE A 21 8.56 5.95 -3.68
C ILE A 21 9.80 5.43 -4.41
N ALA A 22 10.96 5.90 -3.98
CA ALA A 22 12.23 5.35 -4.45
C ALA A 22 12.42 3.93 -3.87
N LEU A 23 12.54 2.94 -4.76
CA LEU A 23 12.87 1.60 -4.36
C LEU A 23 14.30 1.59 -3.80
N ASN A 24 14.49 1.01 -2.64
CA ASN A 24 15.79 0.87 -1.98
C ASN A 24 15.95 -0.58 -1.50
N SER A 25 17.16 -0.93 -1.05
CA SER A 25 17.48 -2.31 -0.66
C SER A 25 16.66 -2.86 0.52
N SER A 26 16.00 -1.98 1.30
CA SER A 26 15.13 -2.34 2.42
C SER A 26 13.68 -2.57 2.01
N LEU A 27 13.30 -2.25 0.77
CA LEU A 27 11.96 -2.48 0.22
C LEU A 27 12.01 -3.67 -0.73
N ARG A 28 11.68 -4.86 -0.23
CA ARG A 28 11.69 -6.11 -1.01
C ARG A 28 10.30 -6.65 -1.26
N THR A 29 9.37 -6.33 -0.38
CA THR A 29 7.99 -6.80 -0.43
C THR A 29 6.99 -5.66 -0.22
N ILE A 30 5.72 -5.92 -0.53
CA ILE A 30 4.62 -4.99 -0.21
C ILE A 30 4.55 -4.72 1.29
N GLU A 31 4.83 -5.72 2.12
CA GLU A 31 4.85 -5.58 3.58
C GLU A 31 5.91 -4.57 4.03
N ASP A 32 7.11 -4.60 3.43
CA ASP A 32 8.16 -3.61 3.74
C ASP A 32 7.70 -2.19 3.41
N VAL A 33 7.04 -2.02 2.26
CA VAL A 33 6.44 -0.74 1.86
C VAL A 33 5.35 -0.33 2.85
N ARG A 34 4.45 -1.24 3.21
CA ARG A 34 3.36 -0.98 4.15
C ARG A 34 3.91 -0.52 5.50
N GLN A 35 4.93 -1.20 6.03
CA GLN A 35 5.58 -0.83 7.29
C GLN A 35 6.25 0.54 7.21
N GLN A 36 6.93 0.83 6.11
CA GLN A 36 7.53 2.15 5.88
C GLN A 36 6.46 3.25 5.85
N LEU A 37 5.32 3.02 5.21
CA LEU A 37 4.20 3.96 5.15
C LEU A 37 3.58 4.15 6.55
N CYS A 38 3.30 3.07 7.26
CA CYS A 38 2.78 3.09 8.64
C CYS A 38 3.65 3.93 9.59
N ALA A 39 4.97 3.85 9.43
CA ALA A 39 5.93 4.60 10.26
C ALA A 39 5.90 6.13 10.05
N ARG A 40 5.18 6.65 9.05
CA ARG A 40 5.11 8.10 8.77
C ARG A 40 4.26 8.89 9.76
N GLY A 41 3.39 8.22 10.52
CA GLY A 41 2.63 8.86 11.59
C GLY A 41 1.33 8.15 11.94
N PRO A 42 0.60 8.67 12.95
CA PRO A 42 -0.56 7.99 13.52
C PRO A 42 -1.67 7.69 12.51
N ILE A 43 -1.96 8.62 11.59
CA ILE A 43 -2.98 8.41 10.56
C ILE A 43 -2.60 7.27 9.60
N TRP A 44 -1.32 7.17 9.23
CA TRP A 44 -0.83 6.12 8.34
C TRP A 44 -0.91 4.75 9.02
N GLN A 45 -0.47 4.67 10.27
CA GLN A 45 -0.59 3.46 11.08
C GLN A 45 -2.05 3.04 11.28
N GLN A 46 -2.96 3.99 11.47
CA GLN A 46 -4.39 3.71 11.63
C GLN A 46 -5.01 3.15 10.35
N VAL A 47 -4.66 3.70 9.19
CA VAL A 47 -5.24 3.34 7.89
C VAL A 47 -4.63 2.04 7.34
N LEU A 48 -3.30 1.97 7.28
CA LEU A 48 -2.57 0.88 6.64
C LEU A 48 -2.13 -0.21 7.63
N GLY A 49 -2.31 0.01 8.93
CA GLY A 49 -2.05 -0.96 9.99
C GLY A 49 -3.19 -1.95 10.22
N GLU A 50 -4.33 -1.81 9.54
CA GLU A 50 -5.47 -2.71 9.67
C GLU A 50 -5.11 -4.13 9.19
N SER A 51 -5.50 -5.15 9.96
CA SER A 51 -5.26 -6.56 9.61
C SER A 51 -6.09 -7.03 8.41
N SER A 52 -7.18 -6.32 8.10
CA SER A 52 -8.06 -6.60 6.96
C SER A 52 -7.69 -5.84 5.70
N LEU A 53 -6.57 -5.12 5.68
CA LEU A 53 -6.11 -4.41 4.49
C LEU A 53 -5.96 -5.39 3.31
N MET A 54 -6.41 -4.97 2.13
CA MET A 54 -6.16 -5.66 0.87
C MET A 54 -5.09 -4.90 0.07
N CYS A 55 -4.31 -5.66 -0.70
CA CYS A 55 -3.34 -5.11 -1.63
C CYS A 55 -3.37 -5.79 -3.00
N ALA A 56 -2.90 -5.06 -4.00
CA ALA A 56 -2.64 -5.59 -5.34
C ALA A 56 -1.26 -5.16 -5.83
N LEU A 57 -0.64 -6.00 -6.64
CA LEU A 57 0.61 -5.74 -7.35
C LEU A 57 0.30 -5.81 -8.84
N ASN A 58 0.61 -4.76 -9.61
CA ASN A 58 0.41 -4.73 -11.06
C ASN A 58 -1.02 -5.14 -11.47
N HIS A 59 -2.02 -4.60 -10.77
CA HIS A 59 -3.47 -4.87 -10.94
C HIS A 59 -3.95 -6.27 -10.52
N GLU A 60 -3.11 -7.09 -9.90
CA GLU A 60 -3.48 -8.42 -9.42
C GLU A 60 -3.50 -8.48 -7.88
N LEU A 61 -4.59 -9.02 -7.32
CA LEU A 61 -4.71 -9.25 -5.88
C LEU A 61 -3.59 -10.17 -5.39
N CYS A 62 -2.90 -9.76 -4.34
CA CYS A 62 -1.78 -10.50 -3.80
C CYS A 62 -1.72 -10.40 -2.28
N THR A 63 -0.79 -11.14 -1.69
CA THR A 63 -0.51 -11.04 -0.26
C THR A 63 0.56 -9.97 -0.01
N PRO A 64 0.64 -9.39 1.20
CA PRO A 64 1.72 -8.46 1.56
C PRO A 64 3.14 -9.05 1.41
N ALA A 65 3.28 -10.37 1.34
CA ALA A 65 4.56 -11.04 1.12
C ALA A 65 5.02 -11.03 -0.36
N ALA A 66 4.20 -10.51 -1.29
CA ALA A 66 4.58 -10.40 -2.70
C ALA A 66 5.84 -9.52 -2.84
N VAL A 67 6.79 -10.02 -3.64
CA VAL A 67 8.04 -9.32 -3.96
C VAL A 67 7.74 -8.17 -4.91
N ILE A 68 8.40 -7.04 -4.69
CA ILE A 68 8.30 -5.87 -5.54
C ILE A 68 9.60 -5.61 -6.29
N GLU A 69 9.46 -5.11 -7.50
CA GLU A 69 10.54 -4.72 -8.39
C GLU A 69 10.45 -3.25 -8.78
N ASP A 70 11.46 -2.77 -9.50
CA ASP A 70 11.43 -1.40 -9.98
C ASP A 70 10.31 -1.23 -11.02
N PHE A 71 9.61 -0.10 -10.93
CA PHE A 71 8.44 0.26 -11.76
C PHE A 71 7.13 -0.48 -11.45
N ASP A 72 7.09 -1.29 -10.39
CA ASP A 72 5.85 -1.92 -9.95
C ASP A 72 4.80 -0.91 -9.45
N GLU A 73 3.54 -1.30 -9.63
CA GLU A 73 2.37 -0.59 -9.11
C GLU A 73 1.75 -1.36 -7.95
N VAL A 74 1.80 -0.76 -6.76
CA VAL A 74 1.20 -1.29 -5.54
C VAL A 74 -0.08 -0.52 -5.24
N ALA A 75 -1.18 -1.24 -4.99
CA ALA A 75 -2.43 -0.65 -4.56
C ALA A 75 -2.78 -1.09 -3.13
N PHE A 76 -3.24 -0.16 -2.29
CA PHE A 76 -3.77 -0.43 -0.96
C PHE A 76 -5.24 0.00 -0.88
N PHE A 77 -6.09 -0.88 -0.37
CA PHE A 77 -7.52 -0.61 -0.26
C PHE A 77 -8.17 -1.44 0.85
N PRO A 78 -9.27 -0.96 1.44
CA PRO A 78 -10.02 -1.75 2.42
C PRO A 78 -10.71 -2.95 1.76
N PRO A 79 -11.19 -3.93 2.55
CA PRO A 79 -12.06 -4.99 2.06
C PRO A 79 -13.19 -4.41 1.21
N VAL A 80 -13.40 -4.99 0.04
CA VAL A 80 -14.55 -4.64 -0.79
C VAL A 80 -15.79 -5.11 -0.05
N THR A 81 -16.53 -4.19 0.56
CA THR A 81 -17.88 -4.48 1.04
C THR A 81 -18.77 -4.55 -0.18
N GLY A 82 -18.85 -5.74 -0.78
CA GLY A 82 -19.83 -6.01 -1.82
C GLY A 82 -21.23 -5.77 -1.27
N GLY A 83 -22.06 -5.08 -2.06
CA GLY A 83 -23.51 -5.22 -1.99
C GLY A 83 -23.94 -6.56 -2.55
#